data_AF-A0A0F9EYR6-F1
#
_entry.id   AF-A0A0F9EYR6-F1
#
_cell.length_a   1.000
_cell.length_b   1.000
_cell.length_c   1.000
_cell.angle_alpha   90.00
_cell.angle_beta   90.00
_cell.angle_gamma   90.00
#
_symmetry.space_group_name_H-M   'P 1'
#
loop_
_entity.id
_entity.type
_entity.pdbx_description
1 polymer ?
#
loop_
_entity_poly.entity_id
_entity_poly.type
_entity_poly.pdbx_seq_one_letter_code
_entity_poly.pdbx_strand_id
1 'polypeptide(L)' 'MTVSRKREDVQARHQEIQRLRRKPRFTLQAIALAVGLADHSSV' A
#
# COMPACT_ATOMS: atom_id res chain seq x y z
N MET A 1 -7.77 13.89 1.34
CA MET A 1 -7.51 12.85 2.36
C MET A 1 -6.12 13.07 2.94
N THR A 2 -6.03 13.46 4.20
CA THR A 2 -4.75 13.70 4.88
C THR A 2 -4.13 12.36 5.22
N VAL A 3 -3.15 11.90 4.45
CA VAL A 3 -2.39 10.69 4.77
C VAL A 3 -1.64 10.97 6.06
N SER A 4 -2.10 10.42 7.18
CA SER A 4 -1.39 10.50 8.46
C SER A 4 0.01 9.91 8.29
N ARG A 5 1.04 10.75 8.34
CA ARG A 5 2.46 10.37 8.22
C ARG A 5 3.05 9.84 9.53
N LYS A 6 2.21 9.34 10.45
CA LYS A 6 2.73 8.70 11.66
C LYS A 6 3.51 7.46 11.25
N ARG A 7 4.71 7.26 11.82
CA ARG A 7 5.61 6.18 11.44
C ARG A 7 4.94 4.80 11.54
N GLU A 8 4.07 4.62 12.53
CA GLU A 8 3.28 3.40 12.74
C GLU A 8 2.34 3.11 11.55
N ASP A 9 1.58 4.09 11.08
CA ASP A 9 0.68 3.96 9.92
C ASP A 9 1.44 3.62 8.63
N VAL A 10 2.63 4.21 8.44
CA VAL A 10 3.48 3.94 7.28
C VAL A 10 4.00 2.50 7.31
N GLN A 11 4.42 2.02 8.49
CA GLN A 11 4.96 0.68 8.65
C GLN A 11 3.87 -0.39 8.45
N ALA A 12 2.67 -0.15 8.98
CA ALA A 12 1.50 -1.01 8.76
C ALA A 12 1.14 -1.12 7.27
N ARG A 13 1.09 0.03 6.56
CA ARG A 13 0.89 0.04 5.09
C ARG A 13 1.97 -0.74 4.35
N HIS A 14 3.24 -0.59 4.74
CA HIS A 14 4.35 -1.30 4.08
C HIS A 14 4.25 -2.82 4.24
N GLN A 15 3.82 -3.31 5.41
CA GLN A 15 3.56 -4.74 5.62
C GLN A 15 2.40 -5.25 4.76
N GLU A 16 1.33 -4.47 4.65
CA GLU A 16 0.17 -4.81 3.82
C GLU A 16 0.56 -4.89 2.33
N ILE A 17 1.36 -3.92 1.84
CA ILE A 17 1.91 -3.93 0.47
C ILE A 17 2.69 -5.21 0.22
N GLN A 18 3.62 -5.58 1.10
CA GLN A 18 4.43 -6.80 0.97
C GLN A 18 3.57 -8.07 0.98
N ARG A 19 2.52 -8.12 1.83
CA ARG A 19 1.58 -9.25 1.89
C ARG A 19 0.82 -9.38 0.57
N LEU A 20 0.35 -8.27 -0.01
CA LEU A 20 -0.38 -8.28 -1.28
C LEU A 20 0.53 -8.56 -2.48
N ARG A 21 1.80 -8.10 -2.45
CA ARG A 21 2.79 -8.40 -3.50
C ARG A 21 3.09 -9.88 -3.67
N ARG A 22 2.94 -10.67 -2.59
CA ARG A 22 3.10 -12.13 -2.63
C ARG A 22 1.95 -12.84 -3.33
N LYS A 23 0.85 -12.15 -3.65
CA LYS A 23 -0.29 -12.72 -4.37
C LYS A 23 -0.10 -12.49 -5.88
N PRO A 24 0.01 -13.55 -6.70
CA PRO A 24 0.36 -13.44 -8.13
C PRO A 24 -0.70 -12.75 -9.01
N ARG A 25 -1.89 -12.47 -8.46
CA ARG A 25 -3.01 -11.81 -9.17
C ARG A 25 -3.17 -10.32 -8.83
N PHE A 26 -2.35 -9.76 -7.94
CA PHE A 26 -2.44 -8.36 -7.55
C PHE A 26 -1.46 -7.52 -8.38
N THR A 27 -1.98 -6.62 -9.20
CA THR A 27 -1.17 -5.60 -9.89
C THR A 27 -0.77 -4.50 -8.90
N LEU A 28 0.32 -3.79 -9.16
CA LEU A 28 0.77 -2.68 -8.30
C LEU A 28 -0.34 -1.62 -8.10
N GLN A 29 -1.13 -1.36 -9.13
CA GLN A 29 -2.30 -0.48 -9.07
C GLN A 29 -3.38 -1.00 -8.11
N ALA A 30 -3.69 -2.30 -8.15
CA ALA A 30 -4.66 -2.92 -7.25
C ALA A 30 -4.18 -2.89 -5.78
N ILE A 31 -2.87 -3.06 -5.56
CA ILE A 31 -2.27 -2.94 -4.23
C ILE A 31 -2.39 -1.50 -3.73
N ALA A 32 -2.07 -0.50 -4.57
CA ALA A 32 -2.18 0.92 -4.23
C ALA A 32 -3.59 1.30 -3.80
N LEU A 33 -4.60 0.86 -4.55
CA LEU A 33 -6.01 1.04 -4.21
C LEU A 33 -6.36 0.39 -2.86
N ALA A 34 -5.89 -0.84 -2.62
CA ALA A 34 -6.15 -1.58 -1.39
C ALA A 34 -5.55 -0.89 -0.14
N VAL A 35 -4.39 -0.24 -0.29
CA VAL A 35 -3.75 0.49 0.82
C VAL A 35 -4.13 1.97 0.88
N GLY A 36 -4.99 2.45 -0.01
CA GLY A 36 -5.47 3.84 -0.06
C GLY A 36 -4.40 4.84 -0.51
N LEU A 37 -3.53 4.43 -1.43
CA LEU A 37 -2.58 5.29 -2.12
C LEU A 37 -3.19 5.83 -3.40
N ALA A 38 -2.94 7.11 -3.70
CA ALA A 38 -3.44 7.76 -4.90
C ALA A 38 -2.73 7.30 -6.18
N ASP A 39 -1.48 6.82 -6.05
CA ASP A 39 -0.69 6.29 -7.16
C ASP A 39 0.12 5.07 -6.73
N HIS A 40 0.42 4.22 -7.72
CA HIS A 40 1.18 2.99 -7.58
C HIS A 40 2.69 3.17 -7.43
N SER A 41 3.24 4.37 -7.69
CA SER A 41 4.68 4.65 -7.49
C SER A 41 5.14 4.51 -6.03
N SER A 42 4.19 4.55 -5.07
CA SER A 42 4.46 4.38 -3.64
C SER A 42 4.32 2.93 -3.14
N VAL A 43 4.06 1.97 -4.05
CA VAL A 43 3.92 0.53 -3.78
C VAL A 43 5.14 -0.24 -4.26
#